data_AF-W4URK7-F1
#
_entry.id   AF-W4URK7-F1
#
_cell.length_a   1.000
_cell.length_b   1.000
_cell.length_c   1.000
_cell.angle_alpha   90.00
_cell.angle_beta   90.00
_cell.angle_gamma   90.00
#
_symmetry.space_group_name_H-M   'P 1'
#
loop_
_entity.id
_entity.type
_entity.pdbx_description
1 polymer ?
#
loop_
_entity_poly.entity_id
_entity_poly.type
_entity_poly.pdbx_seq_one_letter_code
_entity_poly.pdbx_strand_id
1 'polypeptide(L)'
;MERVGTILNISLQLVANLAIAFEPFLPFSSQKLRTMLKMDSFEWTELGRNDLLAAGHQLNTPELLFEKLEDSVIEAQIQKLLDTKKANEEANYKANPIRENIEFDDFTKLDIRVGTVLECQKVPKADKLLQFKIDDGLETRTIVSGIAQHYKPEELVGKQVCFIANLAPRKLKGIVSEGMILSAENNDGSLSVIMPGREVKPGSEVK
;
A
#
# COMPACT_ATOMS: atom_id res chain seq x y z
N MET A 1 -49.80 -25.72 20.40
CA MET A 1 -49.11 -26.58 19.41
C MET A 1 -49.45 -26.15 17.98
N GLU A 2 -50.73 -25.99 17.64
CA GLU A 2 -51.18 -25.63 16.27
C GLU A 2 -50.54 -24.33 15.73
N ARG A 3 -50.53 -23.25 16.52
CA ARG A 3 -49.95 -21.96 16.12
C ARG A 3 -48.44 -22.02 15.83
N VAL A 4 -47.69 -22.89 16.52
CA VAL A 4 -46.25 -23.09 16.28
C VAL A 4 -46.03 -23.82 14.95
N GLY A 5 -46.86 -24.82 14.66
CA GLY A 5 -46.84 -25.52 13.37
C GLY A 5 -47.09 -24.58 12.19
N THR A 6 -48.06 -23.65 12.32
CA THR A 6 -48.32 -22.63 11.30
C THR A 6 -47.11 -21.71 11.08
N ILE A 7 -46.46 -21.25 12.15
CA ILE A 7 -45.28 -20.38 12.06
C ILE A 7 -44.13 -21.10 11.36
N LEU A 8 -43.84 -22.34 11.78
CA LEU A 8 -42.76 -23.13 11.18
C LEU A 8 -43.02 -23.42 9.69
N ASN A 9 -44.26 -23.76 9.33
CA ASN A 9 -44.62 -23.97 7.94
C ASN A 9 -44.37 -22.70 7.11
N ILE A 10 -44.89 -21.54 7.54
CA ILE A 10 -44.70 -20.27 6.82
C ILE A 10 -43.21 -19.94 6.68
N SER A 11 -42.42 -20.08 7.74
CA SER A 11 -40.97 -19.86 7.69
C SER A 11 -40.28 -20.77 6.66
N LEU A 12 -40.67 -22.04 6.58
CA LEU A 12 -40.12 -22.98 5.59
C LEU A 12 -40.52 -22.60 4.16
N GLN A 13 -41.77 -22.18 3.93
CA GLN A 13 -42.20 -21.68 2.61
C GLN A 13 -41.39 -20.44 2.20
N LEU A 14 -41.12 -19.53 3.14
CA LEU A 14 -40.28 -18.35 2.87
C LEU A 14 -38.85 -18.74 2.52
N VAL A 15 -38.23 -19.67 3.25
CA VAL A 15 -36.87 -20.14 2.95
C VAL A 15 -36.82 -20.85 1.60
N ALA A 16 -37.83 -21.66 1.24
CA ALA A 16 -37.94 -22.29 -0.08
C ALA A 16 -38.01 -21.24 -1.21
N ASN A 17 -38.81 -20.19 -1.02
CA ASN A 17 -38.90 -19.08 -1.95
C ASN A 17 -37.59 -18.29 -2.06
N LEU A 18 -36.86 -18.08 -0.95
CA LEU A 18 -35.56 -17.42 -0.97
C LEU A 18 -34.51 -18.24 -1.71
N ALA A 19 -34.55 -19.57 -1.59
CA ALA A 19 -33.67 -20.44 -2.37
C ALA A 19 -33.91 -20.28 -3.88
N ILE A 20 -35.18 -20.11 -4.30
CA ILE A 20 -35.56 -19.74 -5.68
C ILE A 20 -35.03 -18.36 -6.04
N ALA A 21 -35.42 -17.32 -5.30
CA ALA A 21 -35.12 -15.94 -5.61
C ALA A 21 -33.61 -15.63 -5.72
N PHE A 22 -32.79 -16.26 -4.87
CA PHE A 22 -31.36 -15.96 -4.79
C PHE A 22 -30.46 -16.81 -5.69
N GLU A 23 -30.97 -17.84 -6.36
CA GLU A 23 -30.16 -18.68 -7.25
C GLU A 23 -29.34 -17.88 -8.29
N PRO A 24 -29.88 -16.81 -8.94
CA PRO A 24 -29.09 -16.03 -9.91
C PRO A 24 -27.91 -15.27 -9.30
N PHE A 25 -27.93 -15.01 -7.98
CA PHE A 25 -26.93 -14.21 -7.28
C PHE A 25 -26.02 -15.06 -6.37
N LEU A 26 -26.56 -16.11 -5.77
CA LEU A 26 -25.92 -16.98 -4.78
C LEU A 26 -26.19 -18.45 -5.09
N PRO A 27 -25.77 -18.97 -6.25
CA PRO A 27 -26.14 -20.31 -6.71
C PRO A 27 -25.73 -21.42 -5.73
N PHE A 28 -24.55 -21.28 -5.11
CA PHE A 28 -24.06 -22.27 -4.14
C PHE A 28 -24.85 -22.26 -2.83
N SER A 29 -25.18 -21.08 -2.31
CA SER A 29 -25.98 -20.96 -1.09
C SER A 29 -27.42 -21.42 -1.33
N SER A 30 -28.01 -21.04 -2.46
CA SER A 30 -29.34 -21.52 -2.87
C SER A 30 -29.36 -23.04 -3.06
N GLN A 31 -28.33 -23.65 -3.65
CA GLN A 31 -28.19 -25.10 -3.73
C GLN A 31 -28.12 -25.78 -2.35
N LYS A 32 -27.33 -25.24 -1.41
CA LYS A 32 -27.26 -25.72 -0.03
C LYS A 32 -28.63 -25.65 0.66
N LEU A 33 -29.35 -24.53 0.53
CA LEU A 33 -30.70 -24.38 1.08
C LEU A 33 -31.68 -25.41 0.51
N ARG A 34 -31.69 -25.63 -0.81
CA ARG A 34 -32.54 -26.66 -1.44
C ARG A 34 -32.24 -28.06 -0.94
N THR A 35 -30.97 -28.34 -0.67
CA THR A 35 -30.54 -29.62 -0.12
C THR A 35 -31.04 -29.79 1.32
N MET A 36 -30.94 -28.75 2.17
CA MET A 36 -31.50 -28.77 3.54
C MET A 36 -33.02 -28.93 3.53
N LEU A 37 -33.71 -28.24 2.62
CA LEU A 37 -35.16 -28.33 2.45
C LEU A 37 -35.63 -29.59 1.74
N LYS A 38 -34.71 -30.38 1.16
CA LYS A 38 -35.00 -31.57 0.36
C LYS A 38 -36.05 -31.27 -0.72
N MET A 39 -35.81 -30.23 -1.52
CA MET A 39 -36.70 -29.83 -2.61
C MET A 39 -36.39 -30.63 -3.87
N ASP A 40 -37.39 -31.32 -4.42
CA ASP A 40 -37.24 -32.12 -5.64
C ASP A 40 -37.39 -31.27 -6.92
N SER A 41 -38.20 -30.20 -6.87
CA SER A 41 -38.39 -29.26 -7.98
C SER A 41 -37.87 -27.86 -7.64
N PHE A 42 -37.37 -27.19 -8.68
CA PHE A 42 -36.90 -25.81 -8.61
C PHE A 42 -37.20 -25.14 -9.95
N GLU A 43 -38.26 -24.35 -10.00
CA GLU A 43 -38.60 -23.57 -11.18
C GLU A 43 -38.91 -22.13 -10.77
N TRP A 44 -38.43 -21.16 -11.55
CA TRP A 44 -38.67 -19.74 -11.25
C TRP A 44 -40.16 -19.39 -11.27
N THR A 45 -40.96 -20.16 -12.01
CA THR A 45 -42.44 -20.03 -12.05
C THR A 45 -43.12 -20.40 -10.73
N GLU A 46 -42.43 -21.08 -9.82
CA GLU A 46 -42.95 -21.46 -8.50
C GLU A 46 -42.64 -20.41 -7.43
N LEU A 47 -41.86 -19.39 -7.76
CA LEU A 47 -41.57 -18.27 -6.86
C LEU A 47 -42.86 -17.56 -6.44
N GLY A 48 -42.99 -17.32 -5.13
CA GLY A 48 -44.15 -16.70 -4.49
C GLY A 48 -45.25 -17.68 -4.07
N ARG A 49 -45.11 -18.98 -4.36
CA ARG A 49 -46.05 -20.01 -3.90
C ARG A 49 -45.92 -20.26 -2.40
N ASN A 50 -47.02 -20.66 -1.79
CA ASN A 50 -47.14 -20.94 -0.34
C ASN A 50 -47.32 -22.44 -0.03
N ASP A 51 -47.21 -23.28 -1.05
CA ASP A 51 -47.39 -24.73 -1.02
C ASP A 51 -46.16 -25.49 -1.56
N LEU A 52 -44.98 -24.86 -1.57
CA LEU A 52 -43.72 -25.45 -2.05
C LEU A 52 -43.28 -26.66 -1.23
N LEU A 53 -43.61 -26.68 0.06
CA LEU A 53 -43.34 -27.79 0.97
C LEU A 53 -44.65 -28.32 1.56
N ALA A 54 -44.98 -29.58 1.27
CA ALA A 54 -46.18 -30.21 1.78
C ALA A 54 -46.10 -30.50 3.29
N ALA A 55 -47.24 -30.52 3.97
CA ALA A 55 -47.29 -30.93 5.37
C ALA A 55 -46.86 -32.40 5.50
N GLY A 56 -45.93 -32.68 6.43
CA GLY A 56 -45.33 -34.01 6.60
C GLY A 56 -44.06 -34.23 5.76
N HIS A 57 -43.62 -33.23 4.99
CA HIS A 57 -42.34 -33.26 4.28
C HIS A 57 -41.16 -33.36 5.26
N GLN A 58 -40.21 -34.24 4.95
CA GLN A 58 -39.04 -34.47 5.79
C GLN A 58 -37.87 -33.63 5.31
N LEU A 59 -37.39 -32.74 6.18
CA LEU A 59 -36.20 -31.92 5.94
C LEU A 59 -34.91 -32.73 6.16
N ASN A 60 -33.83 -32.30 5.52
CA ASN A 60 -32.50 -32.83 5.76
C ASN A 60 -31.80 -32.11 6.93
N THR A 61 -30.62 -32.58 7.30
CA THR A 61 -29.81 -31.99 8.38
C THR A 61 -29.43 -30.53 8.03
N PRO A 62 -29.64 -29.57 8.94
CA PRO A 62 -29.24 -28.19 8.71
C PRO A 62 -27.71 -28.05 8.79
N GLU A 63 -27.13 -27.27 7.87
CA GLU A 63 -25.71 -26.92 7.89
C GLU A 63 -25.55 -25.39 7.88
N LEU A 64 -24.34 -24.91 8.15
CA LEU A 64 -24.07 -23.47 8.12
C LEU A 64 -24.07 -22.96 6.67
N LEU A 65 -24.93 -21.98 6.38
CA LEU A 65 -25.07 -21.44 5.03
C LEU A 65 -23.91 -20.52 4.64
N PHE A 66 -23.46 -19.71 5.59
CA PHE A 66 -22.36 -18.77 5.43
C PHE A 66 -21.40 -18.91 6.60
N GLU A 67 -20.14 -19.17 6.30
CA GLU A 67 -19.07 -19.05 7.28
C GLU A 67 -18.75 -17.57 7.46
N LYS A 68 -18.54 -17.16 8.72
CA LYS A 68 -18.08 -15.81 9.01
C LYS A 68 -16.64 -15.70 8.49
N LEU A 69 -16.36 -14.67 7.70
CA LEU A 69 -14.99 -14.33 7.35
C LEU A 69 -14.33 -13.76 8.61
N GLU A 70 -13.32 -14.46 9.11
CA GLU A 70 -12.46 -13.98 10.19
C GLU A 70 -11.45 -12.96 9.64
N ASP A 71 -11.08 -11.98 10.47
CA ASP A 71 -10.17 -10.90 10.09
C ASP A 71 -8.82 -11.41 9.56
N SER A 72 -8.36 -12.56 10.07
CA SER A 72 -7.13 -13.22 9.63
C SER A 72 -7.16 -13.69 8.17
N VAL A 73 -8.33 -14.06 7.65
CA VAL A 73 -8.51 -14.49 6.25
C VAL A 73 -8.46 -13.27 5.33
N ILE A 74 -9.03 -12.15 5.78
CA ILE A 74 -9.03 -10.87 5.06
C ILE A 74 -7.60 -10.34 4.98
N GLU A 75 -6.89 -10.31 6.10
CA GLU A 75 -5.49 -9.88 6.18
C GLU A 75 -4.59 -10.75 5.27
N ALA A 76 -4.77 -12.07 5.30
CA ALA A 76 -4.01 -12.98 4.44
C ALA A 76 -4.25 -12.72 2.94
N GLN A 77 -5.49 -12.43 2.53
CA GLN A 77 -5.81 -12.10 1.14
C GLN A 77 -5.27 -10.73 0.74
N ILE A 78 -5.37 -9.72 1.61
CA ILE A 78 -4.78 -8.39 1.38
C ILE A 78 -3.27 -8.52 1.22
N GLN A 79 -2.60 -9.25 2.11
CA GLN A 79 -1.16 -9.46 2.04
C GLN A 79 -0.76 -10.14 0.74
N LYS A 80 -1.47 -11.20 0.35
CA LYS A 80 -1.23 -11.90 -0.93
C LYS A 80 -1.38 -10.97 -2.14
N LEU A 81 -2.36 -10.07 -2.13
CA LEU A 81 -2.54 -9.07 -3.19
C LEU A 81 -1.42 -8.03 -3.20
N LEU A 82 -0.97 -7.57 -2.03
CA LEU A 82 0.15 -6.63 -1.89
C LEU A 82 1.47 -7.25 -2.37
N ASP A 83 1.74 -8.50 -1.99
CA ASP A 83 2.95 -9.22 -2.40
C ASP A 83 2.95 -9.49 -3.91
N THR A 84 1.79 -9.83 -4.49
CA THR A 84 1.64 -10.00 -5.94
C THR A 84 1.86 -8.67 -6.68
N LYS A 85 1.37 -7.55 -6.12
CA LYS A 85 1.58 -6.21 -6.68
C LYS A 85 3.05 -5.83 -6.67
N LYS A 86 3.74 -6.00 -5.53
CA LYS A 86 5.19 -5.75 -5.41
C LYS A 86 6.00 -6.60 -6.38
N ALA A 87 5.72 -7.90 -6.47
CA ALA A 87 6.42 -8.79 -7.39
C ALA A 87 6.22 -8.38 -8.87
N ASN A 88 5.04 -7.90 -9.24
CA ASN A 88 4.77 -7.38 -10.59
C ASN A 88 5.48 -6.05 -10.87
N GLU A 89 5.57 -5.16 -9.87
CA GLU A 89 6.29 -3.88 -9.97
C GLU A 89 7.81 -4.10 -10.08
N GLU A 90 8.37 -5.05 -9.33
CA GLU A 90 9.78 -5.45 -9.42
C GLU A 90 10.09 -6.15 -10.74
N ALA A 91 9.23 -7.09 -11.19
CA ALA A 91 9.44 -7.82 -12.44
C ALA A 91 9.33 -6.92 -13.69
N ASN A 92 8.59 -5.82 -13.61
CA ASN A 92 8.47 -4.83 -14.68
C ASN A 92 9.37 -3.60 -14.47
N TYR A 93 10.40 -3.69 -13.62
CA TYR A 93 11.36 -2.62 -13.43
C TYR A 93 12.00 -2.24 -14.79
N LYS A 94 11.67 -1.04 -15.26
CA LYS A 94 12.39 -0.37 -16.34
C LYS A 94 12.92 0.94 -15.78
N ALA A 95 14.25 1.08 -15.74
CA ALA A 95 14.88 2.35 -15.43
C ALA A 95 14.41 3.42 -16.42
N ASN A 96 14.32 4.66 -15.95
CA ASN A 96 14.04 5.78 -16.84
C ASN A 96 15.11 5.85 -17.95
N PRO A 97 14.72 6.22 -19.19
CA PRO A 97 15.67 6.35 -20.27
C PRO A 97 16.79 7.33 -19.88
N ILE A 98 18.01 6.97 -20.24
CA ILE A 98 19.18 7.83 -20.02
C ILE A 98 18.95 9.12 -20.82
N ARG A 99 19.18 10.27 -20.18
CA ARG A 99 19.10 11.58 -20.84
C ARG A 99 20.14 11.69 -21.95
N GLU A 100 20.00 12.70 -22.80
CA GLU A 100 20.99 12.98 -23.84
C GLU A 100 22.40 13.19 -23.26
N ASN A 101 23.41 12.86 -24.06
CA ASN A 101 24.81 13.05 -23.67
C ASN A 101 25.08 14.55 -23.46
N ILE A 102 25.82 14.85 -22.39
CA ILE A 102 26.34 16.19 -22.10
C ILE A 102 27.86 16.20 -22.26
N GLU A 103 28.43 17.38 -22.47
CA GLU A 103 29.87 17.56 -22.48
C GLU A 103 30.45 17.40 -21.08
N PHE A 104 31.69 16.91 -20.97
CA PHE A 104 32.35 16.74 -19.67
C PHE A 104 32.49 18.07 -18.91
N ASP A 105 32.61 19.18 -19.63
CA ASP A 105 32.65 20.53 -19.05
C ASP A 105 31.37 20.92 -18.31
N ASP A 106 30.23 20.30 -18.60
CA ASP A 106 29.01 20.53 -17.83
C ASP A 106 29.04 19.82 -16.47
N PHE A 107 29.73 18.68 -16.39
CA PHE A 107 29.96 18.00 -15.11
C PHE A 107 30.96 18.78 -14.24
N THR A 108 32.05 19.29 -14.82
CA THR A 108 33.06 20.06 -14.07
C THR A 108 32.54 21.40 -13.54
N LYS A 109 31.46 21.94 -14.13
CA LYS A 109 30.73 23.10 -13.59
C LYS A 109 29.99 22.78 -12.29
N LEU A 110 29.71 21.53 -11.96
CA LEU A 110 29.04 21.15 -10.72
C LEU A 110 30.08 20.90 -9.61
N ASP A 111 29.95 21.59 -8.49
CA ASP A 111 30.78 21.35 -7.30
C ASP A 111 30.06 20.34 -6.41
N ILE A 112 30.36 19.06 -6.62
CA ILE A 112 29.81 17.96 -5.82
C ILE A 112 30.80 17.62 -4.73
N ARG A 113 30.35 17.66 -3.47
CA ARG A 113 31.18 17.36 -2.29
C ARG A 113 30.53 16.35 -1.37
N VAL A 114 31.36 15.71 -0.56
CA VAL A 114 30.92 14.88 0.56
C VAL A 114 31.01 15.69 1.84
N GLY A 115 29.93 15.73 2.62
CA GLY A 115 29.89 16.40 3.92
C GLY A 115 29.30 15.51 5.01
N THR A 116 29.66 15.81 6.24
CA THR A 116 29.16 15.07 7.42
C THR A 116 27.96 15.78 8.00
N VAL A 117 26.86 15.06 8.21
CA VAL A 117 25.65 15.62 8.82
C VAL A 117 25.89 15.83 10.31
N LEU A 118 25.94 17.09 10.75
CA LEU A 118 26.08 17.47 12.14
C LEU A 118 24.73 17.45 12.87
N GLU A 119 23.71 18.01 12.23
CA GLU A 119 22.36 18.11 12.77
C GLU A 119 21.35 17.81 11.65
N CYS A 120 20.31 17.05 11.97
CA CYS A 120 19.18 16.82 11.09
C CYS A 120 17.88 17.04 11.87
N GLN A 121 16.96 17.83 11.34
CA GLN A 121 15.68 18.16 11.99
C GLN A 121 14.54 18.19 10.96
N LYS A 122 13.32 17.85 11.39
CA LYS A 122 12.14 17.95 10.52
C LYS A 122 11.69 19.40 10.42
N VAL A 123 11.40 19.87 9.21
CA VAL A 123 10.97 21.26 8.99
C VAL A 123 9.53 21.46 9.51
N PRO A 124 9.28 22.44 10.40
CA PRO A 124 7.93 22.74 10.86
C PRO A 124 7.01 23.08 9.68
N LYS A 125 5.81 22.49 9.63
CA LYS A 125 4.81 22.68 8.55
C LYS A 125 5.22 22.13 7.18
N ALA A 126 6.18 21.20 7.12
CA ALA A 126 6.52 20.48 5.90
C ALA A 126 6.82 19.00 6.19
N ASP A 127 5.85 18.13 5.92
CA ASP A 127 5.96 16.71 6.25
C ASP A 127 6.99 15.93 5.43
N LYS A 128 7.42 16.50 4.30
CA LYS A 128 8.38 15.88 3.38
C LYS A 128 9.80 16.42 3.52
N LEU A 129 10.04 17.48 4.30
CA LEU A 129 11.33 18.18 4.32
C LEU A 129 12.10 17.92 5.61
N LEU A 130 13.38 17.55 5.46
CA LEU A 130 14.38 17.55 6.51
C LEU A 130 15.37 18.69 6.27
N GLN A 131 15.73 19.39 7.34
CA GLN A 131 16.79 20.38 7.37
C GLN A 131 18.06 19.73 7.91
N PHE A 132 19.14 19.85 7.15
CA PHE A 132 20.46 19.33 7.46
C PHE A 132 21.41 20.49 7.70
N LYS A 133 22.22 20.36 8.74
CA LYS A 133 23.42 21.16 8.96
C LYS A 133 24.61 20.25 8.66
N ILE A 134 25.33 20.57 7.60
CA ILE A 134 26.39 19.71 7.06
C ILE A 134 27.73 20.43 7.24
N ASP A 135 28.71 19.69 7.75
CA ASP A 135 30.12 20.06 7.72
C ASP A 135 30.69 19.73 6.33
N ASP A 136 31.04 20.77 5.58
CA ASP A 136 31.68 20.63 4.27
C ASP A 136 33.22 20.80 4.33
N GLY A 137 33.81 20.79 5.53
CA GLY A 137 35.25 20.97 5.75
C GLY A 137 35.75 22.41 5.63
N LEU A 138 34.90 23.36 5.21
CA LEU A 138 35.18 24.80 5.16
C LEU A 138 34.29 25.56 6.15
N GLU A 139 32.98 25.35 6.05
CA GLU A 139 31.93 25.99 6.83
C GLU A 139 30.75 25.03 7.09
N THR A 140 29.87 25.42 8.01
CA THR A 140 28.63 24.68 8.21
C THR A 140 27.56 25.21 7.27
N ARG A 141 27.11 24.40 6.30
CA ARG A 141 26.02 24.76 5.38
C ARG A 141 24.67 24.23 5.84
N THR A 142 23.61 24.97 5.52
CA THR A 142 22.23 24.49 5.71
C THR A 142 21.66 23.99 4.39
N ILE A 143 21.25 22.72 4.35
CA ILE A 143 20.63 22.11 3.17
C ILE A 143 19.27 21.52 3.55
N VAL A 144 18.26 21.71 2.71
CA VAL A 144 16.92 21.15 2.92
C VAL A 144 16.67 20.07 1.86
N SER A 145 16.31 18.87 2.28
CA SER A 145 16.02 17.74 1.38
C SER A 145 14.64 17.12 1.60
N GLY A 146 14.05 16.62 0.53
CA GLY A 146 12.70 16.06 0.44
C GLY A 146 12.54 14.62 0.94
N ILE A 147 13.42 14.15 1.82
CA ILE A 147 13.55 12.73 2.19
C ILE A 147 12.91 12.36 3.54
N ALA A 148 12.10 13.24 4.13
CA ALA A 148 11.52 13.03 5.48
C ALA A 148 10.54 11.85 5.55
N GLN A 149 10.05 11.35 4.41
CA GLN A 149 9.16 10.19 4.35
C GLN A 149 9.92 8.85 4.39
N HIS A 150 11.23 8.87 4.09
CA HIS A 150 12.04 7.66 3.96
C HIS A 150 13.07 7.52 5.08
N TYR A 151 13.49 8.63 5.69
CA TYR A 151 14.49 8.62 6.75
C TYR A 151 14.02 9.38 7.98
N LYS A 152 14.43 8.88 9.14
CA LYS A 152 14.34 9.63 10.39
C LYS A 152 15.55 10.55 10.54
N PRO A 153 15.40 11.73 11.17
CA PRO A 153 16.53 12.63 11.38
C PRO A 153 17.71 11.96 12.10
N GLU A 154 17.40 11.13 13.09
CA GLU A 154 18.38 10.39 13.91
C GLU A 154 19.25 9.41 13.11
N GLU A 155 18.74 8.88 12.00
CA GLU A 155 19.47 7.91 11.17
C GLU A 155 20.54 8.58 10.29
N LEU A 156 20.38 9.88 10.04
CA LEU A 156 21.24 10.66 9.15
C LEU A 156 22.29 11.46 9.91
N VAL A 157 22.09 11.76 11.20
CA VAL A 157 23.11 12.44 12.02
C VAL A 157 24.38 11.59 12.11
N GLY A 158 25.53 12.21 11.86
CA GLY A 158 26.84 11.56 11.83
C GLY A 158 27.14 10.79 10.54
N LYS A 159 26.21 10.71 9.58
CA LYS A 159 26.46 10.08 8.27
C LYS A 159 27.10 11.08 7.30
N GLN A 160 27.84 10.54 6.34
CA GLN A 160 28.38 11.32 5.23
C GLN A 160 27.45 11.24 4.02
N VAL A 161 27.15 12.39 3.43
CA VAL A 161 26.22 12.51 2.30
C VAL A 161 26.86 13.30 1.17
N CYS A 162 26.52 12.95 -0.06
CA CYS A 162 26.93 13.72 -1.25
C CYS A 162 25.95 14.86 -1.51
N PHE A 163 26.45 16.05 -1.80
CA PHE A 163 25.63 17.21 -2.11
C PHE A 163 26.29 18.12 -3.16
N ILE A 164 25.48 18.92 -3.85
CA ILE A 164 25.98 19.95 -4.77
C ILE A 164 26.09 21.27 -3.99
N ALA A 165 27.30 21.83 -3.92
CA ALA A 165 27.63 23.02 -3.13
C ALA A 165 27.41 24.34 -3.87
N ASN A 166 27.49 24.35 -5.20
CA ASN A 166 27.48 25.58 -6.02
C ASN A 166 26.14 25.88 -6.72
N LEU A 167 25.03 25.34 -6.21
CA LEU A 167 23.70 25.73 -6.66
C LEU A 167 23.28 27.06 -6.03
N ALA A 168 22.52 27.87 -6.78
CA ALA A 168 21.94 29.11 -6.26
C ALA A 168 21.04 28.80 -5.04
N PRO A 169 21.22 29.51 -3.90
CA PRO A 169 20.43 29.26 -2.70
C PRO A 169 18.92 29.38 -2.97
N ARG A 170 18.15 28.39 -2.49
CA ARG A 170 16.69 28.37 -2.65
C ARG A 170 15.99 28.41 -1.30
N LYS A 171 14.98 29.27 -1.16
CA LYS A 171 14.12 29.32 0.03
C LYS A 171 13.06 28.23 -0.05
N LEU A 172 13.11 27.27 0.87
CA LEU A 172 12.14 26.19 1.04
C LEU A 172 11.46 26.36 2.40
N LYS A 173 10.16 26.70 2.39
CA LYS A 173 9.35 26.86 3.60
C LYS A 173 9.95 27.80 4.67
N GLY A 174 10.68 28.83 4.22
CA GLY A 174 11.29 29.84 5.08
C GLY A 174 12.76 29.58 5.43
N ILE A 175 13.29 28.40 5.12
CA ILE A 175 14.71 28.03 5.32
C ILE A 175 15.45 28.22 4.00
N VAL A 176 16.65 28.81 4.05
CA VAL A 176 17.54 28.92 2.88
C VAL A 176 18.32 27.62 2.74
N SER A 177 18.14 26.92 1.63
CA SER A 177 18.92 25.73 1.26
C SER A 177 20.07 26.15 0.35
N GLU A 178 21.29 25.94 0.82
CA GLU A 178 22.55 26.32 0.17
C GLU A 178 23.19 25.14 -0.57
N GLY A 179 22.35 24.28 -1.12
CA GLY A 179 22.77 23.09 -1.85
C GLY A 179 21.64 22.10 -2.04
N MET A 180 22.01 20.93 -2.57
CA MET A 180 21.10 19.80 -2.80
C MET A 180 21.78 18.49 -2.45
N ILE A 181 21.18 17.73 -1.52
CA ILE A 181 21.62 16.35 -1.22
C ILE A 181 21.24 15.45 -2.39
N LEU A 182 22.18 14.61 -2.81
CA LEU A 182 21.96 13.64 -3.88
C LEU A 182 21.31 12.38 -3.32
N SER A 183 20.29 11.89 -4.01
CA SER A 183 19.56 10.66 -3.66
C SER A 183 19.18 9.90 -4.92
N ALA A 184 19.23 8.59 -4.86
CA ALA A 184 18.71 7.70 -5.89
C ALA A 184 17.22 7.45 -5.63
N GLU A 185 16.40 7.53 -6.68
CA GLU A 185 14.97 7.23 -6.63
C GLU A 185 14.72 5.80 -7.14
N ASN A 186 14.04 5.00 -6.34
CA ASN A 186 13.56 3.67 -6.71
C ASN A 186 12.20 3.75 -7.41
N ASN A 187 11.78 2.67 -8.08
CA ASN A 187 10.49 2.62 -8.78
C ASN A 187 9.26 2.78 -7.88
N ASP A 188 9.38 2.44 -6.61
CA ASP A 188 8.33 2.65 -5.61
C ASP A 188 8.27 4.10 -5.11
N GLY A 189 9.10 4.99 -5.66
CA GLY A 189 9.26 6.38 -5.25
C GLY A 189 10.11 6.56 -4.00
N SER A 190 10.72 5.49 -3.47
CA SER A 190 11.61 5.61 -2.30
C SER A 190 12.94 6.24 -2.67
N LEU A 191 13.40 7.17 -1.84
CA LEU A 191 14.68 7.88 -2.02
C LEU A 191 15.75 7.25 -1.14
N SER A 192 16.89 6.92 -1.73
CA SER A 192 18.10 6.42 -1.06
C SER A 192 19.21 7.47 -1.12
N VAL A 193 19.67 7.97 0.02
CA VAL A 193 20.73 9.00 0.06
C VAL A 193 22.06 8.41 -0.42
N ILE A 194 22.76 9.14 -1.28
CA ILE A 194 24.07 8.71 -1.79
C ILE A 194 25.14 9.02 -0.73
N MET A 195 25.78 7.96 -0.25
CA MET A 195 26.87 8.00 0.73
C MET A 195 28.14 7.39 0.12
N PRO A 196 29.35 7.89 0.49
CA PRO A 196 30.59 7.27 0.04
C PRO A 196 30.74 5.87 0.66
N GLY A 197 31.30 4.93 -0.09
CA GLY A 197 31.54 3.57 0.41
C GLY A 197 32.62 3.46 1.49
N ARG A 198 33.39 4.54 1.71
CA ARG A 198 34.40 4.67 2.76
C ARG A 198 34.32 6.08 3.34
N GLU A 199 34.72 6.22 4.59
CA GLU A 199 34.80 7.54 5.22
C GLU A 199 35.85 8.40 4.51
N VAL A 200 35.47 9.63 4.20
CA VAL A 200 36.33 10.65 3.58
C VAL A 200 36.38 11.89 4.44
N LYS A 201 37.32 12.80 4.18
CA LYS A 201 37.33 14.08 4.90
C LYS A 201 36.13 14.94 4.46
N PRO A 202 35.45 15.63 5.38
CA PRO A 202 34.47 16.66 5.02
C PRO A 202 35.04 17.60 3.95
N GLY A 203 34.25 17.87 2.91
CA GLY A 203 34.65 18.73 1.80
C GLY A 203 35.38 18.03 0.66
N SER A 204 35.55 16.71 0.72
CA SER A 204 36.15 15.95 -0.39
C SER A 204 35.29 16.11 -1.66
N GLU A 205 35.92 16.55 -2.75
CA GLU A 205 35.31 16.68 -4.07
C GLU A 205 35.01 15.31 -4.69
N VAL A 206 33.83 15.16 -5.28
CA VAL A 206 33.44 14.00 -6.08
C VAL A 206 33.81 14.27 -7.53
N LYS A 207 34.58 13.35 -8.14
CA LYS A 207 35.12 13.46 -9.50
C LYS A 207 34.85 12.20 -10.29
#